data_AF-A0A150MLG6-F1
#
_entry.id   AF-A0A150MLG6-F1
#
_cell.length_a   1.000
_cell.length_b   1.000
_cell.length_c   1.000
_cell.angle_alpha   90.00
_cell.angle_beta   90.00
_cell.angle_gamma   90.00
#
_symmetry.space_group_name_H-M   'P 1'
#
loop_
_entity.id
_entity.type
_entity.pdbx_description
1 polymer ?
#
loop_
_entity_poly.entity_id
_entity_poly.type
_entity_poly.pdbx_seq_one_letter_code
_entity_poly.pdbx_strand_id
1 'polypeptide(L)'
;MIFRKKQRTQPEAELPAQHVEQPEVGTKTTLSFHPDWQLSPEETYVYRFYHEQLPPLQPNQISISGVKLVEYNDGFVAVAMLRNTLPKPVRFERIRLLLLGEDGTAIARKEFDMSAFGELPPMTARPWRFLFAAEDKLVDQLPKGGWKVAFELPPQHRLELEESWEQSLSVEQRQQLQALVDSVPPPARGEVNFMGIEAKQLPSGELAVTLLIRNGSDQQIRFEQIPLEVRDHAGDIVARGLFACHLEVKAHTSKPWTFLFPPELLRKAEPDWTSWKVAIPSPPAQSERQETQSSEE
;
A
#
# COMPACT_ATOMS: atom_id res chain seq x y z
N MET A 1 57.39 -33.87 -60.23
CA MET A 1 55.97 -33.63 -59.90
C MET A 1 55.47 -34.82 -59.09
N ILE A 2 55.19 -34.65 -57.80
CA ILE A 2 54.74 -35.72 -56.90
C ILE A 2 53.51 -35.20 -56.15
N PHE A 3 52.40 -35.92 -56.31
CA PHE A 3 51.11 -35.67 -55.68
C PHE A 3 51.18 -35.94 -54.16
N ARG A 4 50.88 -34.94 -53.32
CA ARG A 4 50.66 -35.11 -51.88
C ARG A 4 49.16 -35.12 -51.56
N LYS A 5 48.72 -36.23 -50.94
CA LYS A 5 47.39 -36.45 -50.36
C LYS A 5 47.05 -35.37 -49.32
N LYS A 6 45.83 -34.83 -49.40
CA LYS A 6 45.17 -34.02 -48.35
C LYS A 6 45.04 -34.84 -47.06
N GLN A 7 45.65 -34.36 -45.97
CA GLN A 7 45.24 -34.73 -44.62
C GLN A 7 44.03 -33.86 -44.23
N ARG A 8 43.00 -34.53 -43.73
CA ARG A 8 41.73 -33.98 -43.26
C ARG A 8 41.93 -33.64 -41.78
N THR A 9 42.05 -32.37 -41.45
CA THR A 9 42.08 -31.90 -40.06
C THR A 9 40.70 -32.15 -39.44
N GLN A 10 40.65 -32.91 -38.35
CA GLN A 10 39.45 -33.06 -37.53
C GLN A 10 39.21 -31.74 -36.76
N PRO A 11 37.98 -31.25 -36.60
CA PRO A 11 37.68 -30.22 -35.62
C PRO A 11 37.82 -30.84 -34.23
N GLU A 12 38.70 -30.23 -33.43
CA GLU A 12 38.85 -30.49 -32.00
C GLU A 12 37.52 -30.19 -31.31
N ALA A 13 36.98 -31.17 -30.58
CA ALA A 13 35.73 -31.01 -29.85
C ALA A 13 35.95 -30.05 -28.67
N GLU A 14 35.40 -28.84 -28.77
CA GLU A 14 35.30 -27.92 -27.64
C GLU A 14 34.40 -28.55 -26.57
N LEU A 15 35.01 -28.94 -25.45
CA LEU A 15 34.31 -29.29 -24.22
C LEU A 15 33.53 -28.05 -23.75
N PRO A 16 32.26 -28.19 -23.35
CA PRO A 16 31.47 -27.06 -22.87
C PRO A 16 32.14 -26.44 -21.65
N ALA A 17 32.35 -25.12 -21.71
CA ALA A 17 32.85 -24.32 -20.62
C ALA A 17 32.01 -24.58 -19.37
N GLN A 18 32.67 -25.07 -18.32
CA GLN A 18 32.09 -25.12 -16.98
C GLN A 18 31.75 -23.68 -16.59
N HIS A 19 30.45 -23.38 -16.44
CA HIS A 19 30.01 -22.19 -15.74
C HIS A 19 30.62 -22.24 -14.34
N VAL A 20 31.59 -21.38 -14.10
CA VAL A 20 32.12 -21.12 -12.77
C VAL A 20 31.00 -20.39 -12.03
N GLU A 21 30.23 -21.12 -11.22
CA GLU A 21 29.30 -20.52 -10.27
C GLU A 21 30.10 -19.61 -9.33
N GLN A 22 29.90 -18.30 -9.48
CA GLN A 22 30.33 -17.34 -8.47
C GLN A 22 29.54 -17.64 -7.19
N PRO A 23 30.17 -17.62 -6.00
CA PRO A 23 29.43 -17.81 -4.76
C PRO A 23 28.47 -16.64 -4.59
N GLU A 24 27.17 -16.90 -4.77
CA GLU A 24 26.15 -15.90 -4.52
C GLU A 24 26.11 -15.55 -3.03
N VAL A 25 26.60 -14.36 -2.70
CA VAL A 25 26.59 -13.81 -1.33
C VAL A 25 25.15 -13.51 -0.94
N GLY A 26 24.51 -14.43 -0.22
CA GLY A 26 23.18 -14.20 0.34
C GLY A 26 22.68 -15.33 1.23
N THR A 27 21.56 -15.07 1.90
CA THR A 27 20.96 -15.97 2.89
C THR A 27 20.04 -16.98 2.22
N LYS A 28 20.34 -18.27 2.41
CA LYS A 28 19.45 -19.38 2.02
C LYS A 28 18.42 -19.66 3.13
N THR A 29 17.20 -19.96 2.70
CA THR A 29 16.09 -20.37 3.57
C THR A 29 15.94 -21.89 3.53
N THR A 30 15.41 -22.51 4.58
CA THR A 30 15.02 -23.93 4.58
C THR A 30 13.55 -24.10 4.19
N LEU A 31 13.19 -25.21 3.54
CA LEU A 31 11.80 -25.47 3.18
C LEU A 31 10.99 -25.87 4.43
N SER A 32 9.83 -25.25 4.62
CA SER A 32 8.85 -25.61 5.64
C SER A 32 7.49 -25.83 4.99
N PHE A 33 6.65 -26.65 5.63
CA PHE A 33 5.27 -26.89 5.21
C PHE A 33 4.32 -26.49 6.32
N HIS A 34 3.07 -26.18 5.95
CA HIS A 34 2.04 -25.94 6.95
C HIS A 34 1.70 -27.24 7.68
N PRO A 35 1.52 -27.24 9.02
CA PRO A 35 1.24 -28.46 9.78
C PRO A 35 0.01 -29.23 9.30
N ASP A 36 -1.02 -28.51 8.84
CA ASP A 36 -2.27 -29.11 8.39
C ASP A 36 -2.23 -29.63 6.94
N TRP A 37 -1.13 -29.42 6.21
CA TRP A 37 -1.01 -29.93 4.84
C TRP A 37 -0.67 -31.42 4.83
N GLN A 38 -1.53 -32.20 4.20
CA GLN A 38 -1.26 -33.59 3.86
C GLN A 38 -0.68 -33.63 2.44
N LEU A 39 0.64 -33.72 2.35
CA LEU A 39 1.35 -33.77 1.06
C LEU A 39 1.76 -35.18 0.70
N SER A 40 1.64 -35.52 -0.58
CA SER A 40 2.25 -36.74 -1.09
C SER A 40 3.78 -36.63 -1.18
N PRO A 41 4.51 -37.76 -1.25
CA PRO A 41 5.95 -37.74 -1.51
C PRO A 41 6.32 -37.00 -2.82
N GLU A 42 5.50 -37.15 -3.85
CA GLU A 42 5.68 -36.49 -5.15
C GLU A 42 5.51 -34.98 -5.03
N GLU A 43 4.47 -34.50 -4.34
CA GLU A 43 4.28 -33.07 -4.10
C GLU A 43 5.43 -32.47 -3.28
N THR A 44 5.90 -33.21 -2.27
CA THR A 44 7.03 -32.81 -1.43
C THR A 44 8.31 -32.67 -2.26
N TYR A 45 8.56 -33.60 -3.17
CA TYR A 45 9.69 -33.55 -4.10
C TYR A 45 9.60 -32.33 -5.02
N VAL A 46 8.42 -32.06 -5.57
CA VAL A 46 8.18 -30.89 -6.44
C VAL A 46 8.51 -29.59 -5.71
N TYR A 47 8.02 -29.40 -4.49
CA TYR A 47 8.31 -28.18 -3.72
C TYR A 47 9.79 -28.04 -3.36
N ARG A 48 10.48 -29.16 -3.07
CA ARG A 48 11.93 -29.16 -2.83
C ARG A 48 12.70 -28.74 -4.09
N PHE A 49 12.36 -29.31 -5.24
CA PHE A 49 12.98 -28.97 -6.52
C PHE A 49 12.86 -27.47 -6.83
N TYR A 50 11.68 -26.88 -6.62
CA TYR A 50 11.50 -25.43 -6.82
C TYR A 50 12.24 -24.60 -5.78
N HIS A 51 12.28 -25.04 -4.53
CA HIS A 51 13.00 -24.35 -3.45
C HIS A 51 14.50 -24.26 -3.69
N GLU A 52 15.10 -25.35 -4.17
CA GLU A 52 16.54 -25.42 -4.46
C GLU A 52 16.98 -24.47 -5.59
N GLN A 53 16.07 -24.13 -6.50
CA GLN A 53 16.32 -23.18 -7.60
C GLN A 53 16.14 -21.72 -7.20
N LEU A 54 15.62 -21.44 -6.00
CA LEU A 54 15.40 -20.06 -5.59
C LEU A 54 16.73 -19.36 -5.30
N PRO A 55 16.92 -18.13 -5.81
CA PRO A 55 18.12 -17.38 -5.52
C PRO A 55 18.20 -17.07 -4.02
N PRO A 56 19.41 -16.95 -3.45
CA PRO A 56 19.60 -16.44 -2.10
C PRO A 56 19.00 -15.04 -1.97
N LEU A 57 18.56 -14.71 -0.75
CA LEU A 57 17.98 -13.41 -0.42
C LEU A 57 18.95 -12.57 0.41
N GLN A 58 18.67 -11.28 0.52
CA GLN A 58 19.35 -10.45 1.50
C GLN A 58 18.91 -10.83 2.92
N PRO A 59 19.76 -10.61 3.94
CA PRO A 59 19.35 -10.73 5.34
C PRO A 59 18.16 -9.81 5.65
N ASN A 60 17.30 -10.21 6.60
CA ASN A 60 16.15 -9.41 7.07
C ASN A 60 15.11 -9.06 6.00
N GLN A 61 14.86 -9.99 5.08
CA GLN A 61 13.96 -9.80 3.95
C GLN A 61 12.76 -10.76 4.01
N ILE A 62 11.59 -10.24 3.63
CA ILE A 62 10.45 -11.06 3.21
C ILE A 62 10.36 -11.04 1.69
N SER A 63 10.15 -12.20 1.08
CA SER A 63 10.05 -12.35 -0.37
C SER A 63 8.98 -13.35 -0.74
N ILE A 64 8.45 -13.22 -1.95
CA ILE A 64 7.55 -14.19 -2.56
C ILE A 64 8.12 -14.58 -3.93
N SER A 65 8.06 -15.87 -4.26
CA SER A 65 8.54 -16.39 -5.54
C SER A 65 7.50 -17.30 -6.16
N GLY A 66 7.16 -17.03 -7.42
CA GLY A 66 6.19 -17.83 -8.17
C GLY A 66 6.75 -19.20 -8.50
N VAL A 67 5.91 -20.23 -8.40
CA VAL A 67 6.26 -21.62 -8.71
C VAL A 67 5.55 -22.08 -9.97
N LYS A 68 4.21 -22.00 -9.98
CA LYS A 68 3.39 -22.36 -11.14
C LYS A 68 2.02 -21.69 -11.09
N LEU A 69 1.41 -21.54 -12.25
CA LEU A 69 -0.01 -21.21 -12.41
C LEU A 69 -0.76 -22.47 -12.80
N VAL A 70 -1.91 -22.70 -12.18
CA VAL A 70 -2.80 -23.83 -12.48
C VAL A 70 -4.19 -23.26 -12.72
N GLU A 71 -4.74 -23.46 -13.91
CA GLU A 71 -6.14 -23.10 -14.16
C GLU A 71 -7.07 -23.89 -13.24
N TYR A 72 -8.07 -23.21 -12.68
CA TYR A 72 -9.00 -23.82 -11.74
C TYR A 72 -10.35 -23.09 -11.82
N ASN A 73 -11.38 -23.81 -12.26
CA ASN A 73 -12.68 -23.26 -12.63
C ASN A 73 -12.52 -22.05 -13.59
N ASP A 74 -13.27 -20.98 -13.39
CA ASP A 74 -13.14 -19.73 -14.16
C ASP A 74 -11.97 -18.84 -13.67
N GLY A 75 -11.28 -19.26 -12.61
CA GLY A 75 -10.15 -18.57 -11.99
C GLY A 75 -8.82 -19.26 -12.29
N PHE A 76 -7.90 -19.18 -11.32
CA PHE A 76 -6.65 -19.93 -11.32
C PHE A 76 -6.01 -19.95 -9.93
N VAL A 77 -5.10 -20.90 -9.72
CA VAL A 77 -4.28 -21.02 -8.52
C VAL A 77 -2.85 -20.63 -8.86
N ALA A 78 -2.34 -19.58 -8.22
CA ALA A 78 -0.92 -19.28 -8.21
C ALA A 78 -0.26 -20.01 -7.03
N VAL A 79 0.61 -20.95 -7.35
CA VAL A 79 1.48 -21.57 -6.36
C VAL A 79 2.72 -20.69 -6.22
N ALA A 80 3.02 -20.25 -5.01
CA ALA A 80 4.16 -19.41 -4.72
C ALA A 80 4.79 -19.79 -3.37
N MET A 81 6.03 -19.38 -3.14
CA MET A 81 6.75 -19.60 -1.90
C MET A 81 6.99 -18.28 -1.19
N LEU A 82 6.47 -18.17 0.04
CA LEU A 82 6.76 -17.05 0.94
C LEU A 82 8.03 -17.39 1.71
N ARG A 83 8.97 -16.44 1.75
CA ARG A 83 10.32 -16.63 2.29
C ARG A 83 10.58 -15.61 3.38
N ASN A 84 11.17 -16.07 4.48
CA ASN A 84 11.55 -15.27 5.63
C ASN A 84 13.04 -15.44 5.92
N THR A 85 13.84 -14.38 5.77
CA THR A 85 15.26 -14.34 6.21
C THR A 85 15.47 -13.50 7.47
N LEU A 86 14.41 -13.15 8.19
CA LEU A 86 14.51 -12.56 9.52
C LEU A 86 14.88 -13.64 10.54
N PRO A 87 15.60 -13.28 11.62
CA PRO A 87 15.88 -14.18 12.74
C PRO A 87 14.65 -14.42 13.63
N LYS A 88 13.51 -13.81 13.30
CA LYS A 88 12.24 -13.93 14.02
C LYS A 88 11.14 -14.45 13.09
N PRO A 89 10.13 -15.14 13.63
CA PRO A 89 9.00 -15.55 12.83
C PRO A 89 8.17 -14.33 12.38
N VAL A 90 7.41 -14.52 11.31
CA VAL A 90 6.55 -13.48 10.73
C VAL A 90 5.14 -14.00 10.56
N ARG A 91 4.17 -13.20 11.00
CA ARG A 91 2.75 -13.43 10.79
C ARG A 91 2.22 -12.42 9.78
N PHE A 92 1.40 -12.90 8.86
CA PHE A 92 0.67 -12.07 7.92
C PHE A 92 -0.81 -12.10 8.31
N GLU A 93 -1.44 -10.93 8.43
CA GLU A 93 -2.90 -10.86 8.58
C GLU A 93 -3.56 -10.84 7.20
N ARG A 94 -3.09 -9.91 6.35
CA ARG A 94 -3.48 -9.81 4.96
C ARG A 94 -2.28 -9.49 4.09
N ILE A 95 -2.29 -9.97 2.86
CA ILE A 95 -1.31 -9.58 1.84
C ILE A 95 -2.03 -9.25 0.54
N ARG A 96 -1.55 -8.24 -0.18
CA ARG A 96 -1.96 -8.02 -1.57
C ARG A 96 -0.89 -8.56 -2.49
N LEU A 97 -1.31 -9.33 -3.48
CA LEU A 97 -0.44 -9.89 -4.49
C LEU A 97 -0.79 -9.32 -5.85
N LEU A 98 0.25 -8.96 -6.59
CA LEU A 98 0.19 -8.55 -7.98
C LEU A 98 0.95 -9.58 -8.81
N LEU A 99 0.27 -10.17 -9.79
CA LEU A 99 0.91 -11.00 -10.81
C LEU A 99 1.27 -10.12 -12.00
N LEU A 100 2.51 -10.24 -12.44
CA LEU A 100 3.08 -9.45 -13.52
C LEU A 100 3.56 -10.37 -14.63
N GLY A 101 3.28 -10.01 -15.88
CA GLY A 101 3.86 -10.63 -17.05
C GLY A 101 5.34 -10.27 -17.23
N GLU A 102 5.95 -10.84 -18.26
CA GLU A 102 7.37 -10.67 -18.58
C GLU A 102 7.72 -9.21 -18.86
N ASP A 103 6.80 -8.51 -19.53
CA ASP A 103 6.84 -7.09 -19.86
C ASP A 103 6.45 -6.17 -18.69
N GLY A 104 6.09 -6.74 -17.54
CA GLY A 104 5.60 -5.98 -16.38
C GLY A 104 4.13 -5.59 -16.43
N THR A 105 3.35 -6.09 -17.39
CA THR A 105 1.89 -5.91 -17.41
C THR A 105 1.23 -6.61 -16.24
N ALA A 106 0.22 -5.98 -15.64
CA ALA A 106 -0.55 -6.58 -14.55
C ALA A 106 -1.50 -7.66 -15.11
N ILE A 107 -1.32 -8.90 -14.68
CA ILE A 107 -2.13 -10.06 -15.08
C ILE A 107 -3.32 -10.24 -14.16
N ALA A 108 -3.09 -10.09 -12.85
CA ALA A 108 -4.10 -10.25 -11.82
C ALA A 108 -3.66 -9.56 -10.55
N ARG A 109 -4.64 -9.14 -9.74
CA ARG A 109 -4.38 -8.57 -8.41
C ARG A 109 -5.43 -9.06 -7.42
N LYS A 110 -5.01 -9.34 -6.19
CA LYS A 110 -5.93 -9.77 -5.14
C LYS A 110 -5.37 -9.56 -3.74
N GLU A 111 -6.24 -9.21 -2.80
CA GLU A 111 -5.96 -9.26 -1.36
C GLU A 111 -6.35 -10.63 -0.79
N PHE A 112 -5.46 -11.22 0.00
CA PHE A 112 -5.66 -12.51 0.66
C PHE A 112 -5.70 -12.33 2.17
N ASP A 113 -6.67 -12.98 2.81
CA ASP A 113 -6.63 -13.27 4.24
C ASP A 113 -5.61 -14.38 4.49
N MET A 114 -4.67 -14.12 5.40
CA MET A 114 -3.55 -15.00 5.70
C MET A 114 -3.71 -15.69 7.07
N SER A 115 -4.88 -15.64 7.68
CA SER A 115 -5.15 -16.29 8.96
C SER A 115 -4.87 -17.80 8.91
N ALA A 116 -5.23 -18.46 7.81
CA ALA A 116 -5.00 -19.89 7.61
C ALA A 116 -3.54 -20.24 7.25
N PHE A 117 -2.72 -19.27 6.84
CA PHE A 117 -1.30 -19.49 6.56
C PHE A 117 -0.47 -19.61 7.85
N GLY A 118 -0.96 -19.01 8.92
CA GLY A 118 -0.33 -19.02 10.23
C GLY A 118 1.00 -18.27 10.26
N GLU A 119 1.85 -18.67 11.20
CA GLU A 119 3.16 -18.08 11.39
C GLU A 119 4.20 -18.73 10.45
N LEU A 120 5.05 -17.91 9.83
CA LEU A 120 6.19 -18.34 9.03
C LEU A 120 7.46 -18.30 9.89
N PRO A 121 8.06 -19.47 10.20
CA PRO A 121 9.24 -19.52 11.07
C PRO A 121 10.44 -18.74 10.51
N PRO A 122 11.40 -18.36 11.38
CA PRO A 122 12.65 -17.73 10.96
C PRO A 122 13.38 -18.57 9.91
N MET A 123 14.02 -17.92 8.93
CA MET A 123 14.92 -18.58 7.98
C MET A 123 14.26 -19.70 7.16
N THR A 124 12.95 -19.62 6.93
CA THR A 124 12.19 -20.62 6.17
C THR A 124 11.55 -20.06 4.90
N ALA A 125 11.24 -20.97 3.97
CA ALA A 125 10.36 -20.74 2.84
C ALA A 125 9.19 -21.70 2.93
N ARG A 126 7.96 -21.22 2.77
CA ARG A 126 6.74 -22.05 2.78
C ARG A 126 5.99 -21.91 1.47
N PRO A 127 5.68 -23.00 0.76
CA PRO A 127 4.79 -22.96 -0.38
C PRO A 127 3.36 -22.68 0.07
N TRP A 128 2.63 -21.92 -0.73
CA TRP A 128 1.23 -21.63 -0.53
C TRP A 128 0.49 -21.56 -1.86
N ARG A 129 -0.83 -21.83 -1.82
CA ARG A 129 -1.71 -21.85 -2.98
C ARG A 129 -2.65 -20.64 -2.88
N PHE A 130 -2.50 -19.69 -3.81
CA PHE A 130 -3.29 -18.46 -3.86
C PHE A 130 -4.38 -18.60 -4.92
N LEU A 131 -5.65 -18.60 -4.51
CA LEU A 131 -6.79 -18.72 -5.41
C LEU A 131 -7.27 -17.34 -5.90
N PHE A 132 -7.09 -17.09 -7.18
CA PHE A 132 -7.63 -15.95 -7.91
C PHE A 132 -8.91 -16.37 -8.64
N ALA A 133 -9.98 -15.61 -8.45
CA ALA A 133 -11.24 -15.79 -9.13
C ALA A 133 -11.21 -15.12 -10.51
N ALA A 134 -12.31 -15.21 -11.27
CA ALA A 134 -12.37 -14.67 -12.62
C ALA A 134 -12.28 -13.13 -12.62
N GLU A 135 -12.94 -12.49 -11.66
CA GLU A 135 -12.94 -11.03 -11.45
C GLU A 135 -11.59 -10.46 -11.03
N ASP A 136 -10.68 -11.30 -10.53
CA ASP A 136 -9.33 -10.89 -10.14
C ASP A 136 -8.38 -10.81 -11.35
N LYS A 137 -8.78 -11.35 -12.51
CA LYS A 137 -8.01 -11.32 -13.76
C LYS A 137 -8.10 -9.93 -14.40
N LEU A 138 -6.96 -9.45 -14.87
CA LEU A 138 -6.82 -8.19 -15.63
C LEU A 138 -6.52 -8.46 -17.11
N VAL A 139 -6.39 -9.73 -17.49
CA VAL A 139 -6.13 -10.20 -18.85
C VAL A 139 -7.02 -11.39 -19.17
N ASP A 140 -7.32 -11.60 -20.45
CA ASP A 140 -8.20 -12.68 -20.91
C ASP A 140 -7.55 -14.08 -20.80
N GLN A 141 -6.23 -14.16 -21.01
CA GLN A 141 -5.48 -15.42 -21.01
C GLN A 141 -4.27 -15.34 -20.10
N LEU A 142 -4.04 -16.40 -19.33
CA LEU A 142 -2.88 -16.51 -18.46
C LEU A 142 -1.63 -16.88 -19.28
N PRO A 143 -0.46 -16.32 -18.95
CA PRO A 143 0.76 -16.67 -19.64
C PRO A 143 1.22 -18.08 -19.24
N LYS A 144 1.79 -18.81 -20.21
CA LYS A 144 2.36 -20.15 -19.97
C LYS A 144 3.73 -20.11 -19.26
N GLY A 145 4.39 -18.96 -19.28
CA GLY A 145 5.72 -18.71 -18.69
C GLY A 145 6.01 -17.20 -18.65
N GLY A 146 7.17 -16.80 -18.15
CA GLY A 146 7.55 -15.38 -18.12
C GLY A 146 6.61 -14.55 -17.24
N TRP A 147 6.39 -14.97 -15.99
CA TRP A 147 5.59 -14.21 -15.04
C TRP A 147 6.27 -14.18 -13.67
N LYS A 148 5.90 -13.19 -12.87
CA LYS A 148 6.34 -13.05 -11.49
C LYS A 148 5.17 -12.67 -10.59
N VAL A 149 5.27 -13.02 -9.32
CA VAL A 149 4.37 -12.54 -8.28
C VAL A 149 5.15 -11.59 -7.39
N ALA A 150 4.53 -10.50 -7.01
CA ALA A 150 5.07 -9.51 -6.08
C ALA A 150 4.04 -9.18 -5.01
N PHE A 151 4.54 -8.75 -3.84
CA PHE A 151 3.69 -8.04 -2.89
C PHE A 151 3.30 -6.69 -3.49
N GLU A 152 2.01 -6.40 -3.55
CA GLU A 152 1.53 -5.07 -3.86
C GLU A 152 1.61 -4.26 -2.56
N LEU A 153 2.62 -3.39 -2.47
CA LEU A 153 2.73 -2.46 -1.38
C LEU A 153 1.68 -1.36 -1.55
N PRO A 154 1.02 -0.93 -0.47
CA PRO A 154 0.19 0.25 -0.55
C PRO A 154 1.03 1.42 -1.07
N PRO A 155 0.50 2.24 -1.97
CA PRO A 155 1.21 3.42 -2.44
C PRO A 155 1.61 4.29 -1.25
N GLN A 156 2.83 4.83 -1.29
CA GLN A 156 3.28 5.76 -0.26
C GLN A 156 2.35 6.97 -0.25
N HIS A 157 1.90 7.31 0.96
CA HIS A 157 1.14 8.52 1.19
C HIS A 157 2.07 9.71 1.02
N ARG A 158 1.71 10.67 0.17
CA ARG A 158 2.62 11.75 -0.23
C ARG A 158 1.97 13.13 -0.12
N LEU A 159 2.80 14.16 -0.03
CA LEU A 159 2.35 15.54 -0.12
C LEU A 159 1.84 15.82 -1.54
N GLU A 160 0.70 16.47 -1.65
CA GLU A 160 0.18 17.02 -2.89
C GLU A 160 -0.06 18.51 -2.70
N LEU A 161 0.64 19.34 -3.46
CA LEU A 161 0.44 20.78 -3.45
C LEU A 161 -0.50 21.18 -4.59
N GLU A 162 -1.39 22.12 -4.33
CA GLU A 162 -2.09 22.83 -5.39
C GLU A 162 -1.13 23.84 -6.06
N GLU A 163 -1.37 24.22 -7.30
CA GLU A 163 -0.55 25.17 -8.04
C GLU A 163 -0.35 26.50 -7.28
N SER A 164 -1.40 27.00 -6.62
CA SER A 164 -1.33 28.21 -5.79
C SER A 164 -0.33 28.08 -4.63
N TRP A 165 -0.25 26.90 -4.02
CA TRP A 165 0.71 26.55 -2.97
C TRP A 165 2.12 26.38 -3.53
N GLU A 166 2.25 25.72 -4.68
CA GLU A 166 3.54 25.59 -5.37
C GLU A 166 4.14 26.94 -5.77
N GLN A 167 3.32 27.96 -6.02
CA GLN A 167 3.81 29.30 -6.36
C GLN A 167 4.10 30.15 -5.13
N SER A 168 3.37 29.97 -4.03
CA SER A 168 3.48 30.82 -2.83
C SER A 168 4.47 30.34 -1.78
N LEU A 169 4.76 29.03 -1.73
CA LEU A 169 5.65 28.47 -0.71
C LEU A 169 7.14 28.63 -1.06
N SER A 170 7.93 29.03 -0.06
CA SER A 170 9.40 28.93 -0.11
C SER A 170 9.87 27.46 -0.14
N VAL A 171 11.15 27.24 -0.47
CA VAL A 171 11.74 25.90 -0.46
C VAL A 171 11.69 25.29 0.93
N GLU A 172 11.99 26.08 1.96
CA GLU A 172 11.99 25.66 3.36
C GLU A 172 10.59 25.25 3.81
N GLN A 173 9.55 26.01 3.43
CA GLN A 173 8.17 25.67 3.78
C GLN A 173 7.70 24.38 3.13
N ARG A 174 8.08 24.13 1.87
CA ARG A 174 7.78 22.85 1.19
C ARG A 174 8.48 21.68 1.88
N GLN A 175 9.73 21.85 2.26
CA GLN A 175 10.48 20.83 2.99
C GLN A 175 9.86 20.53 4.35
N GLN A 176 9.37 21.55 5.07
CA GLN A 176 8.66 21.38 6.34
C GLN A 176 7.34 20.60 6.17
N LEU A 177 6.55 20.92 5.14
CA LEU A 177 5.32 20.17 4.85
C LEU A 177 5.61 18.72 4.44
N GLN A 178 6.65 18.50 3.64
CA GLN A 178 7.07 17.15 3.24
C GLN A 178 7.52 16.35 4.47
N ALA A 179 8.38 16.92 5.31
CA ALA A 179 8.83 16.28 6.54
C ALA A 179 7.66 16.00 7.49
N LEU A 180 6.67 16.89 7.56
CA LEU A 180 5.46 16.66 8.35
C LEU A 180 4.69 15.44 7.83
N VAL A 181 4.40 15.38 6.52
CA VAL A 181 3.70 14.24 5.89
C VAL A 181 4.45 12.92 6.14
N ASP A 182 5.78 12.93 6.01
CA ASP A 182 6.61 11.73 6.17
C ASP A 182 6.71 11.28 7.65
N SER A 183 6.51 12.21 8.60
CA SER A 183 6.59 11.92 10.03
C SER A 183 5.32 11.31 10.63
N VAL A 184 4.17 11.49 9.96
CA VAL A 184 2.87 11.06 10.49
C VAL A 184 2.39 9.75 9.85
N PRO A 185 1.83 8.79 10.63
CA PRO A 185 1.28 7.56 10.06
C PRO A 185 0.20 7.88 9.02
N PRO A 186 0.18 7.22 7.85
CA PRO A 186 -0.85 7.45 6.84
C PRO A 186 -2.25 7.17 7.40
N PRO A 187 -3.31 7.84 6.90
CA PRO A 187 -4.68 7.53 7.29
C PRO A 187 -5.03 6.06 7.02
N ALA A 188 -5.97 5.51 7.78
CA ALA A 188 -6.47 4.16 7.52
C ALA A 188 -7.11 4.08 6.12
N ARG A 189 -7.26 2.86 5.61
CA ARG A 189 -7.85 2.65 4.28
C ARG A 189 -9.27 3.20 4.23
N GLY A 190 -9.55 4.06 3.25
CA GLY A 190 -10.85 4.70 3.09
C GLY A 190 -11.12 5.85 4.07
N GLU A 191 -10.18 6.14 4.98
CA GLU A 191 -10.29 7.27 5.90
C GLU A 191 -9.96 8.59 5.18
N VAL A 192 -10.76 9.60 5.49
CA VAL A 192 -10.41 11.00 5.25
C VAL A 192 -10.10 11.64 6.60
N ASN A 193 -8.88 12.12 6.75
CA ASN A 193 -8.41 12.74 7.98
C ASN A 193 -8.14 14.23 7.77
N PHE A 194 -8.60 15.06 8.72
CA PHE A 194 -8.36 16.50 8.73
C PHE A 194 -7.44 16.82 9.90
N MET A 195 -6.19 17.18 9.60
CA MET A 195 -5.17 17.47 10.60
C MET A 195 -4.86 18.96 10.61
N GLY A 196 -5.05 19.62 11.75
CA GLY A 196 -4.66 21.02 11.91
C GLY A 196 -3.14 21.19 11.90
N ILE A 197 -2.63 22.16 11.15
CA ILE A 197 -1.19 22.46 11.09
C ILE A 197 -0.86 23.87 11.59
N GLU A 198 -1.71 24.85 11.32
CA GLU A 198 -1.55 26.22 11.80
C GLU A 198 -2.91 26.89 12.01
N ALA A 199 -3.03 27.71 13.05
CA ALA A 199 -4.15 28.62 13.26
C ALA A 199 -3.59 29.99 13.61
N LYS A 200 -3.92 31.00 12.81
CA LYS A 200 -3.38 32.36 12.94
C LYS A 200 -4.46 33.39 12.68
N GLN A 201 -4.61 34.35 13.59
CA GLN A 201 -5.45 35.51 13.36
C GLN A 201 -4.71 36.53 12.49
N LEU A 202 -5.34 36.96 11.40
CA LEU A 202 -4.82 37.95 10.48
C LEU A 202 -5.13 39.37 10.98
N PRO A 203 -4.36 40.40 10.56
CA PRO A 203 -4.65 41.79 10.91
C PRO A 203 -6.04 42.28 10.44
N SER A 204 -6.63 41.62 9.44
CA SER A 204 -8.01 41.85 8.97
C SER A 204 -9.08 41.38 9.96
N GLY A 205 -8.71 40.64 11.00
CA GLY A 205 -9.61 40.04 11.99
C GLY A 205 -10.01 38.60 11.67
N GLU A 206 -9.77 38.14 10.44
CA GLU A 206 -10.04 36.76 10.00
C GLU A 206 -9.11 35.77 10.71
N LEU A 207 -9.61 34.57 11.00
CA LEU A 207 -8.82 33.47 11.50
C LEU A 207 -8.47 32.53 10.33
N ALA A 208 -7.19 32.51 9.95
CA ALA A 208 -6.65 31.58 8.98
C ALA A 208 -6.30 30.25 9.65
N VAL A 209 -6.98 29.18 9.25
CA VAL A 209 -6.75 27.82 9.75
C VAL A 209 -6.26 26.97 8.60
N THR A 210 -5.01 26.54 8.68
CA THR A 210 -4.41 25.64 7.71
C THR A 210 -4.54 24.21 8.19
N LEU A 211 -5.11 23.37 7.34
CA LEU A 211 -5.28 21.93 7.54
C LEU A 211 -4.45 21.16 6.53
N LEU A 212 -4.06 19.95 6.91
CA LEU A 212 -3.64 18.90 6.00
C LEU A 212 -4.81 17.92 5.83
N ILE A 213 -5.36 17.87 4.62
CA ILE A 213 -6.49 16.99 4.27
C ILE A 213 -5.91 15.73 3.65
N ARG A 214 -6.10 14.60 4.32
CA ARG A 214 -5.35 13.36 4.07
C ARG A 214 -6.30 12.28 3.59
N ASN A 215 -6.06 11.75 2.40
CA ASN A 215 -6.89 10.74 1.76
C ASN A 215 -6.23 9.36 1.82
N GLY A 216 -6.74 8.47 2.67
CA GLY A 216 -6.31 7.07 2.76
C GLY A 216 -7.02 6.11 1.80
N SER A 217 -7.84 6.62 0.88
CA SER A 217 -8.58 5.79 -0.08
C SER A 217 -7.80 5.56 -1.39
N ASP A 218 -8.21 4.52 -2.11
CA ASP A 218 -7.67 4.17 -3.44
C ASP A 218 -8.25 5.07 -4.57
N GLN A 219 -9.11 6.04 -4.24
CA GLN A 219 -9.78 6.92 -5.18
C GLN A 219 -9.52 8.40 -4.84
N GLN A 220 -9.64 9.27 -5.84
CA GLN A 220 -9.66 10.71 -5.58
C GLN A 220 -10.95 11.11 -4.87
N ILE A 221 -10.86 12.10 -3.99
CA ILE A 221 -12.00 12.65 -3.28
C ILE A 221 -12.20 14.08 -3.74
N ARG A 222 -13.44 14.44 -4.02
CA ARG A 222 -13.84 15.81 -4.35
C ARG A 222 -14.73 16.34 -3.25
N PHE A 223 -14.37 17.50 -2.73
CA PHE A 223 -15.21 18.29 -1.86
C PHE A 223 -15.78 19.43 -2.68
N GLU A 224 -17.08 19.65 -2.55
CA GLU A 224 -17.77 20.86 -3.02
C GLU A 224 -17.97 21.84 -1.86
N GLN A 225 -18.21 21.29 -0.66
CA GLN A 225 -18.34 22.04 0.57
C GLN A 225 -17.77 21.24 1.74
N ILE A 226 -17.13 21.94 2.68
CA ILE A 226 -16.58 21.35 3.91
C ILE A 226 -17.08 22.15 5.11
N PRO A 227 -17.90 21.56 5.99
CA PRO A 227 -18.20 22.16 7.28
C PRO A 227 -17.03 21.93 8.23
N LEU A 228 -16.56 22.98 8.87
CA LEU A 228 -15.45 22.95 9.82
C LEU A 228 -15.84 23.59 11.13
N GLU A 229 -15.41 22.96 12.23
CA GLU A 229 -15.49 23.47 13.58
C GLU A 229 -14.09 23.43 14.21
N VAL A 230 -13.64 24.57 14.75
CA VAL A 230 -12.35 24.74 15.41
C VAL A 230 -12.59 24.81 16.91
N ARG A 231 -11.85 24.00 17.67
CA ARG A 231 -11.90 23.97 19.13
C ARG A 231 -10.54 24.24 19.73
N ASP A 232 -10.50 24.97 20.83
CA ASP A 232 -9.27 25.27 21.56
C ASP A 232 -8.90 24.17 22.56
N HIS A 233 -7.92 24.45 23.42
CA HIS A 233 -7.42 23.49 24.42
C HIS A 233 -8.50 23.05 25.41
N ALA A 234 -9.38 23.98 25.81
CA ALA A 234 -10.50 23.70 26.70
C ALA A 234 -11.62 22.91 26.02
N GLY A 235 -11.57 22.79 24.68
CA GLY A 235 -12.62 22.17 23.87
C GLY A 235 -13.74 23.14 23.49
N ASP A 236 -13.59 24.43 23.80
CA ASP A 236 -14.54 25.47 23.45
C ASP A 236 -14.54 25.71 21.94
N ILE A 237 -15.71 25.95 21.36
CA ILE A 237 -15.82 26.27 19.94
C ILE A 237 -15.29 27.68 19.71
N VAL A 238 -14.19 27.77 18.95
CA VAL A 238 -13.55 29.02 18.56
C VAL A 238 -14.20 29.59 17.31
N ALA A 239 -14.44 28.74 16.30
CA ALA A 239 -15.02 29.12 15.04
C ALA A 239 -15.79 27.96 14.41
N ARG A 240 -16.84 28.25 13.65
CA ARG A 240 -17.59 27.25 12.90
C ARG A 240 -18.12 27.83 11.61
N GLY A 241 -17.89 27.13 10.50
CA GLY A 241 -18.26 27.58 9.16
C GLY A 241 -18.53 26.45 8.19
N LEU A 242 -19.20 26.78 7.09
CA LEU A 242 -19.38 25.92 5.93
C LEU A 242 -18.68 26.59 4.75
N PHE A 243 -17.66 25.93 4.22
CA PHE A 243 -16.83 26.50 3.16
C PHE A 243 -17.16 25.83 1.84
N ALA A 244 -17.59 26.61 0.86
CA ALA A 244 -17.59 26.14 -0.52
C ALA A 244 -16.14 26.09 -1.01
N CYS A 245 -15.70 24.93 -1.47
CA CYS A 245 -14.39 24.75 -2.07
C CYS A 245 -14.53 23.70 -3.17
N HIS A 246 -13.95 23.95 -4.35
CA HIS A 246 -13.84 22.93 -5.39
C HIS A 246 -12.49 22.23 -5.21
N LEU A 247 -12.40 21.43 -4.15
CA LEU A 247 -11.14 20.83 -3.72
C LEU A 247 -11.10 19.36 -4.10
N GLU A 248 -10.10 18.98 -4.90
CA GLU A 248 -9.78 17.58 -5.18
C GLU A 248 -8.56 17.14 -4.36
N VAL A 249 -8.64 15.97 -3.72
CA VAL A 249 -7.52 15.33 -3.01
C VAL A 249 -7.31 13.95 -3.62
N LYS A 250 -6.13 13.72 -4.22
CA LYS A 250 -5.85 12.46 -4.94
C LYS A 250 -5.76 11.27 -3.99
N ALA A 251 -5.87 10.08 -4.55
CA ALA A 251 -5.69 8.83 -3.80
C ALA A 251 -4.30 8.82 -3.14
N HIS A 252 -4.27 8.50 -1.85
CA HIS A 252 -3.04 8.38 -1.05
C HIS A 252 -2.21 9.67 -1.02
N THR A 253 -2.86 10.83 -0.92
CA THR A 253 -2.18 12.12 -0.74
C THR A 253 -2.68 12.90 0.47
N SER A 254 -1.80 13.78 0.95
CA SER A 254 -2.07 14.82 1.93
C SER A 254 -1.98 16.18 1.24
N LYS A 255 -3.08 16.93 1.19
CA LYS A 255 -3.14 18.26 0.57
C LYS A 255 -3.32 19.35 1.63
N PRO A 256 -2.42 20.34 1.72
CA PRO A 256 -2.61 21.47 2.62
C PRO A 256 -3.69 22.40 2.07
N TRP A 257 -4.52 22.95 2.95
CA TRP A 257 -5.54 23.91 2.59
C TRP A 257 -5.81 24.89 3.74
N THR A 258 -5.86 26.18 3.42
CA THR A 258 -6.17 27.23 4.41
C THR A 258 -7.61 27.67 4.26
N PHE A 259 -8.35 27.63 5.37
CA PHE A 259 -9.69 28.14 5.49
C PHE A 259 -9.68 29.46 6.25
N LEU A 260 -10.30 30.49 5.68
CA LEU A 260 -10.39 31.82 6.29
C LEU A 260 -11.74 31.96 6.97
N PHE A 261 -11.77 31.91 8.29
CA PHE A 261 -12.98 32.17 9.08
C PHE A 261 -13.12 33.69 9.26
N PRO A 262 -14.16 34.32 8.68
CA PRO A 262 -14.36 35.73 8.88
C PRO A 262 -14.84 36.02 10.32
N PRO A 263 -14.70 37.26 10.81
CA PRO A 263 -14.96 37.59 12.22
C PRO A 263 -16.35 37.20 12.71
N GLU A 264 -17.36 37.17 11.84
CA GLU A 264 -18.74 36.82 12.20
C GLU A 264 -18.91 35.34 12.53
N LEU A 265 -17.97 34.48 12.11
CA LEU A 265 -17.95 33.05 12.43
C LEU A 265 -17.15 32.73 13.71
N LEU A 266 -16.45 33.72 14.27
CA LEU A 266 -15.69 33.57 15.51
C LEU A 266 -16.63 33.63 16.72
N ARG A 267 -16.47 32.68 17.63
CA ARG A 267 -17.31 32.50 18.83
C ARG A 267 -16.55 32.75 20.12
N LYS A 268 -15.22 32.91 20.05
CA LYS A 268 -14.36 33.17 21.19
C LYS A 268 -13.32 34.24 20.82
N ALA A 269 -13.27 35.32 21.60
CA ALA A 269 -12.38 36.45 21.35
C ALA A 269 -10.91 36.12 21.65
N GLU A 270 -10.65 35.32 22.70
CA GLU A 270 -9.30 34.95 23.15
C GLU A 270 -9.20 33.42 23.29
N PRO A 271 -8.93 32.68 22.19
CA PRO A 271 -8.78 31.23 22.22
C PRO A 271 -7.43 30.78 22.80
N ASP A 272 -7.41 29.64 23.49
CA ASP A 272 -6.16 28.99 23.93
C ASP A 272 -5.60 28.08 22.83
N TRP A 273 -4.59 28.57 22.11
CA TRP A 273 -3.95 27.86 21.01
C TRP A 273 -2.89 26.84 21.44
N THR A 274 -2.67 26.65 22.75
CA THR A 274 -1.68 25.67 23.29
C THR A 274 -1.91 24.26 22.72
N SER A 275 -3.18 23.89 22.54
CA SER A 275 -3.58 22.77 21.69
C SER A 275 -4.93 23.08 21.09
N TRP A 276 -5.19 22.67 19.85
CA TRP A 276 -6.48 22.91 19.21
C TRP A 276 -6.82 21.74 18.29
N LYS A 277 -8.11 21.64 17.93
CA LYS A 277 -8.62 20.56 17.07
C LYS A 277 -9.54 21.13 16.02
N VAL A 278 -9.60 20.42 14.90
CA VAL A 278 -10.59 20.65 13.86
C VAL A 278 -11.39 19.39 13.65
N ALA A 279 -12.70 19.57 13.54
CA ALA A 279 -13.62 18.49 13.27
C ALA A 279 -14.59 18.89 12.17
N ILE A 280 -15.02 17.89 11.40
CA ILE A 280 -16.26 18.00 10.64
C ILE A 280 -17.39 17.81 11.66
N PRO A 281 -18.24 18.82 11.90
CA PRO A 281 -19.33 18.70 12.84
C PRO A 281 -20.33 17.66 12.34
N SER A 282 -20.65 16.67 13.16
CA SER A 282 -21.74 15.73 12.86
C SER A 282 -23.06 16.51 12.80
N PRO A 283 -23.97 16.19 11.86
CA PRO A 283 -25.33 16.72 11.94
C PRO A 283 -25.92 16.31 13.30
N PRO A 284 -26.68 17.19 13.97
CA PRO A 284 -27.34 16.81 15.21
C PRO A 284 -28.20 15.57 14.95
N ALA A 285 -28.01 14.52 15.76
CA ALA A 285 -28.83 13.33 15.69
C ALA A 285 -30.30 13.74 15.78
N GLN A 286 -31.09 13.39 14.77
CA GLN A 286 -32.55 13.50 14.84
C GLN A 286 -33.07 12.43 15.81
N SER A 287 -32.89 12.65 17.10
CA SER A 287 -33.54 11.88 18.15
C SER A 287 -34.33 12.87 18.98
N GLU A 288 -35.64 12.92 18.72
CA GLU A 288 -36.75 13.56 19.46
C GLU A 288 -37.79 14.16 18.50
N ARG A 289 -38.45 13.30 17.69
CA ARG A 289 -39.79 13.56 17.13
C ARG A 289 -40.57 12.26 16.96
N GLN A 290 -40.65 11.44 17.99
CA GLN A 290 -41.67 10.40 18.11
C GLN A 290 -42.02 10.23 19.59
N GLU A 291 -42.70 11.23 20.16
CA GLU A 291 -43.45 11.10 21.41
C GLU A 291 -44.44 12.25 21.48
N THR A 292 -45.47 12.20 20.62
CA THR A 292 -46.75 12.93 20.75
C THR A 292 -47.68 12.47 19.64
N GLN A 293 -47.98 11.17 19.60
CA GLN A 293 -49.15 10.63 18.89
C GLN A 293 -49.42 9.21 19.38
N SER A 294 -49.79 9.09 20.65
CA SER A 294 -50.44 7.89 21.18
C SER A 294 -51.33 8.28 22.36
N SER A 295 -52.35 9.09 22.08
CA SER A 295 -53.45 9.38 23.00
C SER A 295 -54.63 9.90 22.18
N GLU A 296 -55.21 9.03 21.35
CA GLU A 296 -56.58 9.15 20.85
C GLU A 296 -56.93 7.83 20.13
N GLU A 297 -57.33 6.83 20.92
CA GLU A 297 -58.35 5.83 20.60
C GLU A 297 -58.84 5.19 21.91
#